data_AF-V9W7R9-F1
#
_entry.id   AF-V9W7R9-F1
#
_cell.length_a   1.000
_cell.length_b   1.000
_cell.length_c   1.000
_cell.angle_alpha   90.00
_cell.angle_beta   90.00
_cell.angle_gamma   90.00
#
_symmetry.space_group_name_H-M   'P 1'
#
loop_
_entity.id
_entity.type
_entity.pdbx_description
1 polymer ?
#
loop_
_entity_poly.entity_id
_entity_poly.type
_entity_poly.pdbx_seq_one_letter_code
_entity_poly.pdbx_strand_id
1 'polypeptide(L)'
;MSVSLEDMGCKGAIISSDGWGSSDVDYMNTMMEVGNRNISIVGLKFISRKVTFAVTNEYSDFIVNINKSKSRTETEVICENNPDSRMPGKHWYC
;
A
#
# COMPACT_ATOMS: atom_id res chain seq x y z
N MET A 1 -16.07 20.33 1.21
CA MET A 1 -15.51 20.19 2.58
C MET A 1 -14.70 18.91 2.56
N SER A 2 -13.38 18.98 2.71
CA SER A 2 -12.54 17.77 2.86
C SER A 2 -12.72 17.25 4.28
N VAL A 3 -13.04 15.97 4.44
CA VAL A 3 -13.17 15.32 5.76
C VAL A 3 -11.82 14.71 6.12
N SER A 4 -11.24 15.09 7.26
CA SER A 4 -9.99 14.50 7.77
C SER A 4 -10.26 13.11 8.37
N LEU A 5 -9.25 12.23 8.38
CA LEU A 5 -9.32 10.94 9.08
C LEU A 5 -9.67 11.10 10.58
N GLU A 6 -9.24 12.22 11.18
CA GLU A 6 -9.54 12.56 12.58
C GLU A 6 -11.01 12.91 12.77
N ASP A 7 -11.61 13.64 11.83
CA ASP A 7 -13.03 14.04 11.86
C ASP A 7 -13.95 12.82 11.73
N MET A 8 -13.47 11.76 11.04
CA MET A 8 -14.17 10.48 10.95
C MET A 8 -13.99 9.61 12.21
N GLY A 9 -13.16 10.03 13.17
CA GLY A 9 -12.87 9.24 14.37
C GLY A 9 -12.10 7.94 14.09
N CYS A 10 -11.35 7.87 12.98
CA CYS A 10 -10.63 6.66 12.60
C CYS A 10 -9.55 6.30 13.62
N LYS A 11 -9.45 5.00 13.93
CA LYS A 11 -8.35 4.43 14.74
C LYS A 11 -7.29 3.74 13.89
N GLY A 12 -7.61 3.47 12.62
CA GLY A 12 -6.64 3.00 11.67
C GLY A 12 -7.00 3.36 10.24
N ALA A 13 -6.00 3.29 9.35
CA ALA A 13 -6.13 3.56 7.93
C ALA A 13 -5.32 2.54 7.11
N ILE A 14 -5.90 2.08 6.01
CA ILE A 14 -5.18 1.34 4.96
C ILE A 14 -4.87 2.33 3.86
N ILE A 15 -3.58 2.51 3.56
CA ILE A 15 -3.13 3.46 2.54
C ILE A 15 -2.62 2.63 1.36
N SER A 16 -3.31 2.73 0.22
CA SER A 16 -2.88 2.11 -1.03
C SER A 16 -2.35 3.17 -1.99
N SER A 17 -1.23 2.89 -2.63
CA SER A 17 -0.78 3.65 -3.80
C SER A 17 -0.71 2.74 -5.01
N ASP A 18 -1.26 3.21 -6.12
CA ASP A 18 -1.08 2.61 -7.42
C ASP A 18 -0.07 3.47 -8.19
N GLY A 19 1.07 2.86 -8.51
CA GLY A 19 2.22 3.54 -9.08
C GLY A 19 3.31 2.53 -9.42
N TRP A 20 4.21 2.92 -10.31
CA TRP A 20 5.29 2.07 -10.79
C TRP A 20 6.62 2.45 -10.15
N GLY A 21 7.38 1.44 -9.74
CA GLY A 21 8.71 1.59 -9.17
C GLY A 21 8.68 1.81 -7.66
N SER A 22 9.74 2.43 -7.14
CA SER A 22 10.01 2.50 -5.70
C SER A 22 10.25 3.92 -5.18
N SER A 23 10.02 4.93 -6.01
CA SER A 23 10.31 6.35 -5.74
C SER A 23 9.11 7.15 -5.23
N ASP A 24 8.10 6.50 -4.65
CA ASP A 24 6.87 7.12 -4.16
C ASP A 24 7.10 7.86 -2.83
N VAL A 25 7.75 9.02 -2.94
CA VAL A 25 8.00 9.93 -1.81
C VAL A 25 6.67 10.37 -1.18
N ASP A 26 5.66 10.67 -2.00
CA ASP A 26 4.35 11.12 -1.52
C ASP A 26 3.61 10.03 -0.74
N TYR A 27 3.75 8.77 -1.13
CA TYR A 27 3.17 7.64 -0.41
C TYR A 27 3.80 7.51 0.98
N MET A 28 5.12 7.60 1.08
CA MET A 28 5.83 7.54 2.36
C MET A 28 5.50 8.74 3.25
N ASN A 29 5.43 9.94 2.68
CA ASN A 29 5.06 11.15 3.41
C ASN A 29 3.61 11.07 3.92
N THR A 30 2.69 10.58 3.09
CA THR A 30 1.28 10.39 3.48
C THR A 30 1.16 9.40 4.64
N MET A 31 1.87 8.27 4.59
CA MET A 31 1.91 7.31 5.70
C MET A 31 2.41 7.98 6.99
N MET A 32 3.48 8.75 6.91
CA MET A 32 4.04 9.46 8.07
C MET A 32 3.05 10.48 8.66
N GLU A 33 2.40 11.29 7.82
CA GLU A 33 1.43 12.29 8.25
C GLU A 33 0.20 11.69 8.95
N VAL A 34 -0.24 10.51 8.50
CA VAL A 34 -1.35 9.79 9.15
C VAL A 34 -0.88 9.14 10.46
N GLY A 35 0.29 8.51 10.47
CA GLY A 35 0.85 7.86 11.65
C GLY A 35 1.12 8.84 12.81
N ASN A 36 1.62 10.04 12.50
CA ASN A 36 1.86 11.11 13.47
C ASN A 36 0.60 11.57 14.22
N ARG A 37 -0.60 11.29 13.69
CA ARG A 37 -1.89 11.60 14.31
C ARG A 37 -2.39 10.49 15.25
N ASN A 38 -1.52 9.54 15.61
CA ASN A 38 -1.84 8.39 16.46
C ASN A 38 -2.95 7.49 15.85
N ILE A 39 -2.94 7.36 14.52
CA ILE A 39 -3.80 6.46 13.74
C ILE A 39 -2.94 5.29 13.29
N SER A 40 -3.35 4.05 13.56
CA SER A 40 -2.61 2.87 13.12
C SER A 40 -2.66 2.73 11.61
N ILE A 41 -1.52 2.50 10.95
CA ILE A 41 -1.48 2.42 9.49
C ILE A 41 -0.96 1.10 8.97
N VAL A 42 -1.54 0.66 7.86
CA VAL A 42 -1.03 -0.45 7.04
C VAL A 42 -0.94 0.04 5.61
N GLY A 43 0.22 -0.14 5.00
CA GLY A 43 0.45 0.21 3.61
C GLY A 43 0.08 -0.96 2.68
N LEU A 44 -0.40 -0.65 1.48
CA LEU A 44 -0.66 -1.64 0.44
C LEU A 44 -0.07 -1.16 -0.88
N LYS A 45 0.90 -1.89 -1.43
CA LYS A 45 1.54 -1.49 -2.68
C LYS A 45 1.94 -2.66 -3.55
N PHE A 46 1.79 -2.50 -4.86
CA PHE A 46 2.40 -3.38 -5.85
C PHE A 46 3.83 -2.91 -6.12
N ILE A 47 4.83 -3.70 -5.72
CA ILE A 47 6.24 -3.38 -5.95
C ILE A 47 7.05 -4.64 -6.24
N SER A 48 8.09 -4.51 -7.04
CA SER A 48 9.07 -5.58 -7.26
C SER A 48 9.75 -5.96 -5.94
N ARG A 49 9.82 -7.25 -5.61
CA ARG A 49 10.51 -7.69 -4.37
C ARG A 49 12.03 -7.57 -4.45
N LYS A 50 12.56 -7.24 -5.62
CA LYS A 50 13.99 -7.04 -5.87
C LYS A 50 14.43 -5.59 -5.66
N VAL A 51 13.48 -4.68 -5.41
CA VAL A 51 13.73 -3.25 -5.34
C VAL A 51 13.27 -2.73 -3.98
N THR A 52 14.15 -1.99 -3.30
CA THR A 52 13.82 -1.28 -2.07
C THR A 52 13.23 0.08 -2.41
N PHE A 53 12.35 0.59 -1.55
CA PHE A 53 11.90 1.98 -1.63
C PHE A 53 13.08 2.95 -1.61
N ALA A 54 13.02 3.97 -2.46
CA ALA A 54 14.03 5.02 -2.51
C ALA A 54 14.03 5.88 -1.24
N VAL A 55 12.88 5.96 -0.57
CA VAL A 55 12.68 6.63 0.71
C VAL A 55 11.99 5.65 1.66
N THR A 56 12.44 5.58 2.91
CA THR A 56 11.83 4.77 3.96
C THR A 56 11.55 5.62 5.20
N ASN A 57 10.62 5.14 6.03
CA ASN A 57 10.22 5.72 7.31
C ASN A 57 9.92 4.58 8.31
N GLU A 58 9.56 4.92 9.55
CA GLU A 58 9.21 3.94 10.59
C GLU A 58 8.00 3.05 10.24
N TYR A 59 7.20 3.45 9.25
CA TYR A 59 6.01 2.71 8.82
C TYR A 59 6.23 1.83 7.60
N SER A 60 7.45 1.84 7.03
CA SER A 60 7.78 1.08 5.83
C SER A 60 7.69 -0.44 6.05
N ASP A 61 7.91 -0.90 7.29
CA ASP A 61 7.79 -2.31 7.67
C ASP A 61 6.34 -2.80 7.70
N PHE A 62 5.35 -1.89 7.77
CA PHE A 62 3.93 -2.21 7.76
C PHE A 62 3.32 -2.22 6.35
N ILE A 63 4.15 -2.22 5.29
CA ILE A 63 3.69 -2.26 3.91
C ILE A 63 3.50 -3.71 3.46
N VAL A 64 2.27 -4.04 3.07
CA VAL A 64 1.91 -5.30 2.44
C VAL A 64 2.15 -5.21 0.93
N ASN A 65 3.09 -6.00 0.45
CA ASN A 65 3.35 -6.12 -0.99
C ASN A 65 2.36 -7.11 -1.65
N ILE A 66 1.54 -6.61 -2.57
CA ILE A 66 0.51 -7.38 -3.29
C ILE A 66 0.97 -7.97 -4.63
N ASN A 67 2.27 -7.88 -4.95
CA ASN A 67 2.82 -8.43 -6.18
C ASN A 67 2.74 -9.97 -6.21
N LYS A 68 1.94 -10.50 -7.15
CA LYS A 68 1.72 -11.93 -7.38
C LYS A 68 2.62 -12.53 -8.46
N SER A 69 3.43 -11.71 -9.13
CA SER A 69 4.27 -12.16 -10.24
C SER A 69 5.27 -13.22 -9.80
N LYS A 70 5.39 -14.30 -10.57
CA LYS A 70 6.35 -15.39 -10.29
C LYS A 70 7.80 -14.91 -10.32
N SER A 71 8.12 -13.98 -11.22
CA SER A 71 9.44 -13.35 -11.33
C SER A 71 9.72 -12.35 -10.20
N ARG A 72 8.68 -12.00 -9.42
CA ARG A 72 8.66 -10.98 -8.36
C ARG A 72 9.05 -9.58 -8.85
N THR A 73 8.86 -9.33 -10.15
CA THR A 73 9.04 -8.03 -10.78
C THR A 73 7.69 -7.35 -10.93
N GLU A 74 7.68 -6.04 -11.13
CA GLU A 74 6.48 -5.35 -11.61
C GLU A 74 6.18 -5.83 -13.03
N THR A 75 4.90 -5.97 -13.32
CA THR A 75 4.40 -6.54 -14.57
C THR A 75 3.14 -5.80 -14.98
N GLU A 76 2.89 -5.77 -16.27
CA GLU A 76 1.65 -5.25 -16.86
C GLU A 76 0.63 -6.38 -17.10
N VAL A 77 0.90 -7.57 -16.54
CA VAL A 77 0.01 -8.72 -16.66
C VAL A 77 -1.21 -8.47 -15.78
N ILE A 78 -2.37 -8.49 -16.41
CA ILE A 78 -3.66 -8.28 -15.75
C ILE A 78 -3.78 -9.24 -14.56
N CYS A 79 -4.34 -8.73 -13.47
CA CYS A 79 -4.53 -9.39 -12.19
C CYS A 79 -3.27 -9.57 -11.33
N GLU A 80 -2.02 -9.36 -11.80
CA GLU A 80 -0.83 -9.59 -10.95
C GLU A 80 -0.64 -8.54 -9.84
N ASN A 81 -1.35 -7.42 -9.92
CA ASN A 81 -1.39 -6.32 -8.95
C ASN A 81 -2.61 -6.34 -8.00
N ASN A 82 -3.48 -7.36 -8.07
CA ASN A 82 -4.63 -7.50 -7.17
C ASN A 82 -4.29 -8.34 -5.92
N PRO A 83 -4.94 -8.09 -4.76
CA PRO A 83 -4.80 -8.94 -3.57
C PRO A 83 -5.22 -10.39 -3.84
N ASP A 84 -4.63 -11.35 -3.10
CA ASP A 84 -4.90 -12.78 -3.25
C ASP A 84 -6.27 -13.16 -2.63
N SER A 85 -6.91 -14.17 -3.23
CA SER A 85 -8.16 -14.85 -2.85
C SER A 85 -8.29 -15.31 -1.39
N ARG A 86 -7.22 -15.17 -0.59
CA ARG A 86 -7.22 -15.40 0.86
C ARG A 86 -7.94 -14.29 1.65
N MET A 87 -8.37 -13.21 0.99
CA MET A 87 -9.33 -12.25 1.54
C MET A 87 -10.77 -12.77 1.37
N PRO A 88 -11.58 -12.89 2.45
CA PRO A 88 -12.90 -13.50 2.38
C PRO A 88 -13.86 -12.65 1.52
N GLY A 89 -14.20 -13.15 0.33
CA GLY A 89 -15.07 -12.49 -0.63
C GLY A 89 -14.83 -13.00 -2.04
N LYS A 90 -15.34 -14.19 -2.36
CA LYS A 90 -15.24 -14.79 -3.69
C LYS A 90 -16.13 -14.02 -4.68
N HIS A 91 -15.55 -13.13 -5.48
CA HIS A 91 -15.90 -12.79 -6.87
C HIS A 91 -15.14 -11.51 -7.27
N TRP A 92 -13.82 -11.63 -7.42
CA TRP A 92 -13.04 -10.61 -8.12
C TRP A 92 -12.55 -11.27 -9.40
N TYR A 93 -13.12 -10.87 -10.54
CA TYR A 93 -12.58 -11.26 -11.84
C TYR A 93 -11.27 -10.48 -11.96
N CYS A 94 -10.17 -11.21 -11.70
CA CYS A 94 -8.84 -10.79 -11.24
C CYS A 94 -8.70 -10.47 -9.74
#